data_AF-A0A9J6R954-F1
#
_entry.id   AF-A0A9J6R954-F1
#
_cell.length_a   1.000
_cell.length_b   1.000
_cell.length_c   1.000
_cell.angle_alpha   90.00
_cell.angle_beta   90.00
_cell.angle_gamma   90.00
#
_symmetry.space_group_name_H-M   'P 1'
#
loop_
_entity.id
_entity.type
_entity.pdbx_description
1 polymer ?
#
loop_
_entity_poly.entity_id
_entity_poly.type
_entity_poly.pdbx_seq_one_letter_code
_entity_poly.pdbx_strand_id
1 'polypeptide(L)' 'MKLIWSYGKDTIKLVILFLLCTTIFYLGLTAMQSEYQNYHRYDPPEGKAIKVMNQEEQSFVDRFAIFLRLGE' A
#
# COMPACT_ATOMS: atom_id res chain seq x y z
N MET A 1 -27.26 -34.26 12.79
CA MET A 1 -25.95 -34.13 13.45
C MET A 1 -24.75 -34.46 12.56
N LYS A 2 -24.80 -35.48 11.68
CA LYS A 2 -23.69 -35.82 10.75
C LYS A 2 -23.39 -34.75 9.67
N LEU A 3 -24.40 -34.02 9.21
CA LEU A 3 -24.24 -32.93 8.22
C LEU A 3 -23.30 -31.82 8.75
N ILE A 4 -23.56 -31.34 9.96
CA ILE A 4 -22.81 -30.25 10.62
C ILE A 4 -21.33 -30.61 10.79
N TRP A 5 -21.04 -31.87 11.12
CA TRP A 5 -19.67 -32.38 11.24
C TRP A 5 -18.92 -32.46 9.91
N SER A 6 -19.65 -32.69 8.80
CA SER A 6 -19.08 -32.64 7.45
C SER A 6 -18.71 -31.22 7.06
N TYR A 7 -19.65 -30.27 7.20
CA TYR A 7 -19.41 -28.87 6.85
C TYR A 7 -18.28 -28.25 7.68
N GLY A 8 -18.19 -28.55 8.98
CA GLY A 8 -17.10 -28.05 9.82
C GLY A 8 -15.71 -28.49 9.34
N LYS A 9 -15.57 -29.72 8.82
CA LYS A 9 -14.29 -30.20 8.27
C LYS A 9 -13.90 -29.46 7.00
N ASP A 10 -14.86 -29.15 6.14
CA ASP A 10 -14.58 -28.44 4.89
C ASP A 10 -14.26 -26.96 5.16
N THR A 11 -14.94 -26.32 6.11
CA THR A 11 -14.59 -24.96 6.57
C THR A 11 -13.17 -24.90 7.14
N ILE A 12 -12.74 -25.90 7.93
CA ILE A 12 -11.38 -25.95 8.47
C ILE A 12 -10.34 -26.04 7.35
N LYS A 13 -10.59 -26.84 6.30
CA LYS A 13 -9.69 -26.91 5.13
C LYS A 13 -9.60 -25.56 4.41
N LEU A 14 -10.72 -24.86 4.26
CA LEU A 14 -10.72 -23.52 3.66
C LEU A 14 -9.94 -22.50 4.50
N VAL A 15 -10.05 -22.56 5.83
CA VAL A 15 -9.28 -21.70 6.73
C VAL A 15 -7.78 -22.00 6.61
N ILE A 16 -7.39 -23.27 6.56
CA ILE A 16 -5.98 -23.66 6.39
C ILE A 16 -5.47 -23.19 5.03
N LEU A 17 -6.25 -23.38 3.95
CA LEU A 17 -5.90 -22.92 2.61
C LEU A 17 -5.76 -21.38 2.56
N PHE A 18 -6.66 -20.67 3.22
CA PHE A 18 -6.63 -19.21 3.32
C PHE A 18 -5.36 -18.74 4.05
N LEU A 19 -5.05 -19.29 5.23
CA LEU A 19 -3.85 -18.94 5.99
C LEU A 19 -2.57 -19.21 5.20
N LEU A 20 -2.51 -20.35 4.51
CA LEU A 20 -1.36 -20.69 3.65
C LEU A 20 -1.22 -19.67 2.51
N CYS A 21 -2.32 -19.32 1.85
CA CYS A 21 -2.34 -18.29 0.83
C CYS A 21 -1.89 -16.92 1.38
N THR A 22 -2.45 -16.47 2.51
CA THR A 22 -2.06 -15.22 3.18
C THR A 22 -0.56 -15.19 3.51
N THR A 23 -0.01 -16.32 3.96
CA THR A 23 1.42 -16.42 4.31
C THR A 23 2.29 -16.29 3.06
N ILE A 24 1.94 -16.96 1.95
CA ILE A 24 2.65 -16.83 0.67
C ILE A 24 2.62 -15.39 0.18
N PHE A 25 1.45 -14.74 0.22
CA PHE A 25 1.33 -13.34 -0.17
C PHE A 25 2.15 -12.40 0.71
N TYR A 26 2.12 -12.59 2.03
CA TYR A 26 2.90 -11.78 2.97
C TYR A 26 4.40 -11.88 2.67
N LEU A 27 4.90 -13.09 2.44
CA LEU A 27 6.30 -13.31 2.08
C LEU A 27 6.63 -12.70 0.72
N GLY A 28 5.75 -12.86 -0.27
CA GLY A 28 5.91 -12.27 -1.61
C GLY A 28 5.97 -10.74 -1.56
N LEU A 29 5.05 -10.09 -0.84
CA LEU A 29 5.05 -8.64 -0.64
C LEU A 29 6.29 -8.16 0.11
N THR A 30 6.72 -8.89 1.14
CA THR A 30 7.94 -8.56 1.89
C THR A 30 9.19 -8.66 1.01
N ALA A 31 9.28 -9.69 0.17
CA ALA A 31 10.37 -9.84 -0.79
C ALA A 31 10.38 -8.67 -1.80
N MET A 32 9.23 -8.33 -2.37
CA MET A 32 9.09 -7.16 -3.26
C MET A 32 9.46 -5.84 -2.57
N GLN A 33 9.04 -5.65 -1.32
CA GLN A 33 9.36 -4.46 -0.52
C GLN A 33 10.88 -4.35 -0.25
N SER A 34 11.57 -5.47 -0.04
CA SER A 34 13.01 -5.46 0.19
C SER A 34 13.81 -4.93 -1.02
N GLU A 35 13.30 -5.15 -2.23
CA GLU A 35 13.85 -4.58 -3.46
C GLU A 35 13.61 -3.05 -3.51
N TYR A 36 12.41 -2.60 -3.15
CA TYR A 36 12.06 -1.17 -3.10
C TYR A 36 12.86 -0.38 -2.05
N GLN A 37 13.22 -0.98 -0.93
CA GLN A 37 14.05 -0.31 0.10
C GLN A 37 15.47 -0.03 -0.38
N ASN A 38 15.97 -0.79 -1.35
CA ASN A 38 17.30 -0.58 -1.97
C ASN A 38 17.23 0.34 -3.20
N TYR A 39 16.03 0.61 -3.71
CA TYR A 39 15.83 1.56 -4.79
C TYR A 39 16.10 2.98 -4.27
N HIS A 40 17.02 3.67 -4.94
CA HIS A 40 17.69 4.88 -4.46
C HIS A 40 16.72 5.90 -3.88
N ARG A 41 16.89 6.22 -2.59
CA ARG A 41 16.36 7.45 -2.01
C ARG A 41 17.00 8.57 -2.80
N TYR A 42 16.18 9.39 -3.47
CA TYR A 42 16.63 10.55 -4.24
C TYR A 42 17.74 11.27 -3.49
N ASP A 43 18.89 11.46 -4.16
CA ASP A 43 19.94 12.28 -3.60
C ASP A 43 19.34 13.66 -3.28
N PRO A 44 19.56 14.18 -2.06
CA PRO A 44 19.00 15.46 -1.68
C PRO A 44 19.49 16.50 -2.69
N PRO A 45 18.59 17.35 -3.20
CA PRO A 45 18.98 18.33 -4.21
C PRO A 45 20.05 19.26 -3.64
N GLU A 46 21.20 19.37 -4.32
CA GLU A 46 22.32 20.24 -3.91
C GLU A 46 22.00 21.75 -4.01
N GLY A 47 20.83 22.09 -4.56
CA GLY A 47 20.39 23.47 -4.77
C GLY A 47 19.61 24.05 -3.59
N LYS A 48 19.83 25.34 -3.30
CA LYS A 48 19.05 26.14 -2.35
C LYS A 48 17.56 26.07 -2.73
N ALA A 49 16.79 25.25 -2.02
CA ALA A 49 15.36 25.12 -2.24
C ALA A 49 14.68 26.48 -2.00
N ILE A 50 14.35 27.19 -3.07
CA ILE A 50 13.57 28.42 -2.99
C ILE A 50 12.13 27.98 -2.73
N LYS A 51 11.70 28.09 -1.47
CA LYS A 51 10.31 27.86 -1.09
C LYS A 51 9.46 28.98 -1.72
N VAL A 52 8.96 28.74 -2.94
CA VAL A 52 7.98 29.62 -3.60
C VAL A 52 6.62 29.35 -2.98
N MET A 53 6.43 29.82 -1.74
CA MET A 53 5.08 29.97 -1.21
C MET A 53 4.56 31.34 -1.63
N ASN A 54 3.88 31.38 -2.77
CA ASN A 54 2.90 32.44 -2.96
C ASN A 54 1.74 32.14 -2.02
N GLN A 55 1.63 32.95 -0.98
CA GLN A 55 0.53 32.92 -0.02
C GLN A 55 -0.68 33.61 -0.65
N GLU A 56 -1.24 32.99 -1.68
CA GLU A 56 -2.62 33.26 -2.06
C GLU A 56 -3.49 32.24 -1.34
N GLU A 57 -4.61 32.69 -0.79
CA GLU A 57 -5.62 31.90 -0.05
C GLU A 57 -6.30 30.87 -0.98
N GLN A 58 -5.54 29.94 -1.54
CA GLN A 58 -6.09 28.85 -2.30
C GLN A 58 -6.81 27.92 -1.33
N SER A 59 -8.13 27.83 -1.51
CA SER A 59 -8.99 26.88 -0.82
C SER A 59 -8.35 25.49 -0.85
N PHE A 60 -8.32 24.79 0.29
CA PHE A 60 -7.80 23.43 0.41
C PHE A 60 -8.38 22.48 -0.66
N VAL A 61 -9.61 22.74 -1.09
CA VAL A 61 -10.32 21.99 -2.13
C VAL A 61 -9.68 22.19 -3.50
N ASP A 62 -9.31 23.40 -3.86
CA ASP A 62 -8.66 23.68 -5.16
C ASP A 62 -7.29 23.03 -5.23
N ARG A 63 -6.54 23.04 -4.12
CA ARG A 63 -5.25 22.37 -4.03
C ARG A 63 -5.38 20.85 -4.18
N PHE A 64 -6.42 20.26 -3.63
CA PHE A 64 -6.70 18.83 -3.78
C PHE A 64 -7.13 18.47 -5.21
N ALA A 65 -7.95 19.29 -5.84
CA ALA A 65 -8.36 19.10 -7.23
C ALA A 65 -7.16 19.18 -8.19
N ILE A 66 -6.24 20.11 -7.96
CA ILE A 66 -5.00 20.26 -8.74
C ILE A 66 -4.10 19.02 -8.58
N PHE A 67 -3.90 18.54 -7.35
CA PHE A 67 -3.14 17.31 -7.05
C PHE A 67 -3.68 16.10 -7.82
N LEU A 68 -5.01 15.88 -7.76
CA LEU A 68 -5.65 14.76 -8.46
C LEU A 68 -5.57 14.87 -10.00
N ARG A 69 -5.53 16.09 -10.55
CA ARG A 69 -5.49 16.30 -12.00
C ARG A 69 -4.08 16.20 -12.59
N LEU A 70 -3.08 16.63 -11.83
CA LEU A 70 -1.68 16.64 -12.27
C LEU A 70 -0.94 15.34 -11.92
N GLY A 71 -1.37 14.62 -10.88
CA GLY A 71 -0.75 13.35 -10.50
C GLY A 71 0.70 13.50 -10.00
N GLU A 72 1.00 14.60 -9.30
CA GLU A 72 2.20 14.74 -8.49
C GLU A 72 1.91 14.40 -7.03
#